data_AF-F3B5Y8-F1
#
_entry.id   AF-F3B5Y8-F1
#
_cell.length_a   1.000
_cell.length_b   1.000
_cell.length_c   1.000
_cell.angle_alpha   90.00
_cell.angle_beta   90.00
_cell.angle_gamma   90.00
#
_symmetry.space_group_name_H-M   'P 1'
#
loop_
_entity.id
_entity.type
_entity.pdbx_description
1 polymer ?
#
loop_
_entity_poly.entity_id
_entity_poly.type
_entity_poly.pdbx_seq_one_letter_code
_entity_poly.pdbx_strand_id
1 'polypeptide(L)'
;MDKKDLAIIGDGEYKKLLLDLKEKVRRSQLKAAVKVNYELLDLYWNLGKEIVEKQKQYSWGDSFLKLLSSDLRKEFPDVRGFSAENLKHIRYWYIFYNDYLIGLQAVTQLSDIERRIKSIPWGHNQRIMYKCKDAQEALFYVNKTIENGWSRTVLEHQIEGDLYIRLGKAVTNFDNRLPDVQSELAKQTIKDPYNFDFLTIRDKYDERELEEAC
;
A
#
# COMPACT_ATOMS: atom_id res chain seq x y z
N MET A 1 25.13 5.56 33.26
CA MET A 1 23.88 6.10 33.86
C MET A 1 24.13 6.36 35.32
N ASP A 2 23.84 7.57 35.76
CA ASP A 2 23.96 7.99 37.15
C ASP A 2 22.79 7.42 38.00
N LYS A 3 22.93 7.39 39.33
CA LYS A 3 21.87 6.98 40.28
C LYS A 3 20.56 7.74 40.08
N LYS A 4 20.62 9.00 39.65
CA LYS A 4 19.44 9.80 39.31
C LYS A 4 18.71 9.26 38.07
N ASP A 5 19.45 8.81 37.05
CA ASP A 5 18.87 8.21 35.84
C ASP A 5 18.13 6.90 36.17
N LEU A 6 18.74 6.07 37.03
CA LEU A 6 18.15 4.82 37.50
C LEU A 6 16.86 5.04 38.30
N ALA A 7 16.80 6.10 39.10
CA ALA A 7 15.58 6.48 39.84
C ALA A 7 14.45 6.91 38.89
N ILE A 8 14.76 7.70 37.85
CA ILE A 8 13.77 8.13 36.84
C ILE A 8 13.27 6.95 36.02
N ILE A 9 14.16 6.05 35.58
CA ILE A 9 13.76 4.85 34.81
C ILE A 9 12.92 3.89 35.66
N GLY A 10 13.17 3.85 36.97
CA GLY A 10 12.39 3.06 37.92
C GLY A 10 10.98 3.61 38.17
N ASP A 11 10.79 4.92 38.01
CA ASP A 11 9.57 5.66 38.35
C ASP A 11 8.36 5.24 37.49
N GLY A 12 7.19 5.11 38.15
CA GLY A 12 5.95 4.66 37.52
C GLY A 12 5.35 5.69 36.56
N GLU A 13 5.42 6.98 36.90
CA GLU A 13 4.90 8.06 36.07
C GLU A 13 5.76 8.26 34.84
N TYR A 14 7.10 8.18 34.96
CA TYR A 14 7.99 8.20 33.82
C TYR A 14 7.73 7.03 32.86
N LYS A 15 7.54 5.81 33.35
CA LYS A 15 7.20 4.65 32.51
C LYS A 15 5.89 4.86 31.77
N LYS A 16 4.86 5.39 32.44
CA LYS A 16 3.56 5.70 31.81
C LYS A 16 3.70 6.78 30.74
N LEU A 17 4.39 7.88 31.04
CA LEU A 17 4.69 8.93 30.07
C LEU A 17 5.43 8.37 28.85
N LEU A 18 6.43 7.52 29.05
CA LEU A 18 7.20 6.91 27.98
C LEU A 18 6.33 6.00 27.10
N LEU A 19 5.42 5.22 27.69
CA LEU A 19 4.46 4.40 26.95
C LEU A 19 3.52 5.27 26.11
N ASP A 20 2.97 6.34 26.70
CA ASP A 20 2.06 7.26 26.00
C ASP A 20 2.77 7.97 24.84
N LEU A 21 4.03 8.40 25.03
CA LEU A 21 4.83 9.02 23.97
C LEU A 21 5.15 8.03 22.85
N LYS A 22 5.52 6.79 23.18
CA LYS A 22 5.74 5.73 22.16
C LYS A 22 4.49 5.50 21.31
N GLU A 23 3.31 5.44 21.93
CA GLU A 23 2.04 5.29 21.21
C GLU A 23 1.72 6.51 20.32
N LYS A 24 1.97 7.73 20.80
CA LYS A 24 1.81 8.96 19.99
C LYS A 24 2.73 8.99 18.77
N VAL A 25 3.99 8.57 18.94
CA VAL A 25 4.95 8.46 17.83
C VAL A 25 4.46 7.44 16.79
N ARG A 26 4.09 6.23 17.23
CA ARG A 26 3.59 5.17 16.33
C ARG A 26 2.35 5.61 15.56
N ARG A 27 1.38 6.26 16.23
CA ARG A 27 0.19 6.82 15.59
C ARG A 27 0.53 7.87 14.54
N SER A 28 1.49 8.73 14.82
CA SER A 28 1.92 9.79 13.89
C SER A 28 2.62 9.21 12.67
N GLN A 29 3.51 8.23 12.87
CA GLN A 29 4.15 7.48 11.79
C GLN A 29 3.13 6.76 10.91
N LEU A 30 2.12 6.10 11.51
CA LEU A 30 1.06 5.44 10.75
C LEU A 30 0.27 6.42 9.89
N LYS A 31 -0.14 7.57 10.45
CA LYS A 31 -0.87 8.59 9.69
C LYS A 31 -0.07 9.08 8.49
N ALA A 32 1.22 9.36 8.69
CA ALA A 32 2.10 9.76 7.60
C ALA A 32 2.21 8.65 6.55
N ALA A 33 2.48 7.41 6.95
CA ALA A 33 2.60 6.27 6.05
C ALA A 33 1.33 6.01 5.24
N VAL A 34 0.14 6.10 5.86
CA VAL A 34 -1.14 5.93 5.16
C VAL A 34 -1.34 7.02 4.11
N LYS A 35 -1.00 8.28 4.44
CA LYS A 35 -1.11 9.39 3.48
C LYS A 35 -0.15 9.18 2.30
N VAL A 36 1.10 8.82 2.58
CA VAL A 36 2.13 8.54 1.57
C VAL A 36 1.71 7.38 0.67
N ASN A 37 1.20 6.29 1.24
CA ASN A 37 0.67 5.15 0.49
C ASN A 37 -0.44 5.58 -0.48
N TYR A 38 -1.37 6.42 0.01
CA TYR A 38 -2.46 6.91 -0.81
C TYR A 38 -1.96 7.73 -2.00
N GLU A 39 -1.04 8.69 -1.76
CA GLU A 39 -0.46 9.51 -2.83
C GLU A 39 0.31 8.66 -3.86
N LEU A 40 1.08 7.67 -3.40
CA LEU A 40 1.78 6.73 -4.27
C LEU A 40 0.80 5.96 -5.17
N LEU A 41 -0.27 5.43 -4.59
CA LEU A 41 -1.25 4.64 -5.34
C LEU A 41 -2.14 5.50 -6.23
N ASP A 42 -2.37 6.76 -5.87
CA ASP A 42 -3.01 7.73 -6.74
C ASP A 42 -2.13 8.05 -7.96
N LEU A 43 -0.82 8.27 -7.75
CA LEU A 43 0.14 8.42 -8.84
C LEU A 43 0.15 7.19 -9.76
N TYR A 44 0.20 5.99 -9.18
CA TYR A 44 0.16 4.75 -9.97
C TYR A 44 -1.15 4.60 -10.75
N TRP A 45 -2.29 4.96 -10.15
CA TRP A 45 -3.58 4.89 -10.83
C TRP A 45 -3.60 5.80 -12.06
N ASN A 46 -3.17 7.07 -11.90
CA ASN A 46 -3.08 8.03 -12.98
C ASN A 46 -2.06 7.61 -14.05
N LEU A 47 -0.92 7.05 -13.64
CA LEU A 47 0.09 6.52 -14.56
C LEU A 47 -0.44 5.35 -15.37
N GLY A 48 -1.17 4.43 -14.75
CA GLY A 48 -1.82 3.31 -15.42
C GLY A 48 -2.83 3.78 -16.47
N LYS A 49 -3.65 4.78 -16.13
CA LYS A 49 -4.58 5.43 -17.06
C LYS A 49 -3.86 6.02 -18.27
N GLU A 50 -2.87 6.88 -18.04
CA GLU A 50 -2.11 7.53 -19.11
C GLU A 50 -1.43 6.51 -20.02
N ILE A 51 -0.83 5.46 -19.45
CA ILE A 51 -0.22 4.38 -20.23
C ILE A 51 -1.24 3.75 -21.19
N VAL A 52 -2.42 3.36 -20.68
CA VAL A 52 -3.46 2.72 -21.50
C VAL A 52 -3.97 3.65 -22.59
N GLU A 53 -4.21 4.92 -22.27
CA GLU A 53 -4.68 5.93 -23.22
C GLU A 53 -3.67 6.18 -24.34
N LYS A 54 -2.38 6.36 -24.02
CA LYS A 54 -1.33 6.60 -25.03
C LYS A 54 -1.08 5.37 -25.89
N GLN A 55 -1.06 4.17 -25.30
CA GLN A 55 -0.92 2.94 -26.09
C GLN A 55 -2.06 2.76 -27.09
N LYS A 56 -3.30 3.10 -26.70
CA LYS A 56 -4.46 3.07 -27.60
C LYS A 56 -4.39 4.16 -28.67
N GLN A 57 -4.04 5.39 -28.30
CA GLN A 57 -3.99 6.54 -29.22
C GLN A 57 -2.94 6.38 -30.31
N TYR A 58 -1.76 5.85 -29.96
CA TYR A 58 -0.60 5.78 -30.87
C TYR A 58 -0.23 4.36 -31.31
N SER A 59 -1.04 3.36 -30.97
CA SER A 59 -0.79 1.94 -31.24
C SER A 59 0.57 1.46 -30.74
N TRP A 60 1.01 1.97 -29.58
CA TRP A 60 2.30 1.60 -29.00
C TRP A 60 2.24 0.26 -28.28
N GLY A 61 3.20 -0.62 -28.60
CA GLY A 61 3.42 -1.89 -27.90
C GLY A 61 4.25 -1.75 -26.63
N ASP A 62 4.72 -2.88 -26.09
CA ASP A 62 5.48 -2.92 -24.82
C ASP A 62 6.84 -2.23 -24.87
N SER A 63 7.35 -1.84 -26.05
CA SER A 63 8.54 -1.00 -26.18
C SER A 63 8.36 0.37 -25.53
N PHE A 64 7.13 0.91 -25.52
CA PHE A 64 6.82 2.17 -24.86
C PHE A 64 7.08 2.11 -23.36
N LEU A 65 6.71 1.02 -22.69
CA LEU A 65 6.95 0.86 -21.24
C LEU A 65 8.45 0.81 -20.91
N LYS A 66 9.27 0.23 -21.79
CA LYS A 66 10.73 0.21 -21.61
C LYS A 66 11.33 1.61 -21.70
N LEU A 67 10.89 2.39 -22.70
CA LEU A 67 11.34 3.78 -22.86
C LEU A 67 10.89 4.64 -21.67
N LEU A 68 9.60 4.58 -21.31
CA LEU A 68 9.05 5.30 -20.17
C LEU A 68 9.77 4.95 -18.86
N SER A 69 10.05 3.66 -18.62
CA SER A 69 10.83 3.24 -17.45
C SER A 69 12.23 3.82 -17.46
N SER A 70 12.91 3.81 -18.62
CA SER A 70 14.25 4.37 -18.76
C SER A 70 14.28 5.87 -18.44
N ASP A 71 13.35 6.62 -19.01
CA ASP A 71 13.28 8.07 -18.82
C ASP A 71 12.91 8.44 -17.39
N LEU A 72 11.91 7.76 -16.80
CA LEU A 72 11.52 8.00 -15.41
C LEU A 72 12.62 7.63 -14.41
N ARG A 73 13.36 6.54 -14.64
CA ARG A 73 14.48 6.16 -13.76
C ARG A 73 15.69 7.06 -13.91
N LYS A 74 15.85 7.70 -15.07
CA LYS A 74 16.89 8.70 -15.26
C LYS A 74 16.59 9.98 -14.46
N GLU A 75 15.33 10.39 -14.43
CA GLU A 75 14.89 11.57 -13.67
C GLU A 75 14.76 11.28 -12.16
N PHE A 76 14.29 10.08 -11.81
CA PHE A 76 14.02 9.66 -10.44
C PHE A 76 14.76 8.35 -10.11
N PRO A 77 16.10 8.38 -9.99
CA PRO A 77 16.92 7.17 -9.82
C PRO A 77 16.62 6.40 -8.53
N ASP A 78 16.22 7.11 -7.47
CA ASP A 78 15.95 6.51 -6.15
C ASP A 78 14.55 5.85 -6.08
N VAL A 79 13.70 6.13 -7.08
CA VAL A 79 12.32 5.60 -7.13
C VAL A 79 12.29 4.28 -7.89
N ARG A 80 12.54 3.18 -7.18
CA ARG A 80 12.57 1.83 -7.76
C ARG A 80 11.22 1.39 -8.34
N GLY A 81 10.13 2.05 -7.93
CA GLY A 81 8.78 1.90 -8.46
C GLY A 81 8.62 2.13 -9.97
N PHE A 82 9.57 2.79 -10.62
CA PHE A 82 9.53 3.03 -12.08
C PHE A 82 10.22 1.95 -12.92
N SER A 83 10.32 0.71 -12.41
CA SER A 83 10.77 -0.42 -13.22
C SER A 83 9.79 -0.75 -14.34
N ALA A 84 10.28 -1.17 -15.51
CA ALA A 84 9.43 -1.56 -16.63
C ALA A 84 8.45 -2.67 -16.24
N GLU A 85 8.86 -3.57 -15.34
CA GLU A 85 7.99 -4.62 -14.80
C GLU A 85 6.89 -4.03 -13.91
N ASN A 86 7.23 -3.09 -13.04
CA ASN A 86 6.23 -2.42 -12.21
C ASN A 86 5.29 -1.53 -13.04
N LEU A 87 5.75 -0.91 -14.13
CA LEU A 87 4.87 -0.19 -15.06
C LEU A 87 3.85 -1.11 -15.72
N LYS A 88 4.23 -2.36 -16.04
CA LYS A 88 3.25 -3.37 -16.50
C LYS A 88 2.25 -3.72 -15.40
N HIS A 89 2.71 -3.89 -14.16
CA HIS A 89 1.83 -4.14 -13.02
C HIS A 89 0.84 -2.99 -12.81
N ILE A 90 1.32 -1.74 -12.89
CA ILE A 90 0.51 -0.51 -12.78
C ILE A 90 -0.53 -0.45 -13.92
N ARG A 91 -0.12 -0.69 -15.16
CA ARG A 91 -1.02 -0.77 -16.32
C ARG A 91 -2.10 -1.84 -16.10
N TYR A 92 -1.69 -3.03 -15.69
CA TYR A 92 -2.59 -4.15 -15.45
C TYR A 92 -3.57 -3.85 -14.31
N TRP A 93 -3.10 -3.25 -13.22
CA TRP A 93 -3.93 -2.84 -12.09
C TRP A 93 -5.02 -1.87 -12.51
N TYR A 94 -4.68 -0.85 -13.31
CA TYR A 94 -5.66 0.08 -13.85
C TYR A 94 -6.71 -0.65 -14.71
N ILE A 95 -6.29 -1.46 -15.69
CA ILE A 95 -7.21 -2.21 -16.57
C ILE A 95 -8.14 -3.12 -15.75
N PHE A 96 -7.57 -3.89 -14.83
CA PHE A 96 -8.27 -4.89 -14.02
C PHE A 96 -9.47 -4.30 -13.26
N TYR A 97 -9.32 -3.10 -12.70
CA TYR A 97 -10.42 -2.41 -12.03
C TYR A 97 -11.24 -1.54 -12.99
N ASN A 98 -10.62 -0.85 -13.94
CA ASN A 98 -11.32 0.06 -14.86
C ASN A 98 -12.40 -0.65 -15.69
N ASP A 99 -12.16 -1.87 -16.14
CA ASP A 99 -13.15 -2.64 -16.91
C ASP A 99 -14.41 -2.92 -16.09
N TYR A 100 -14.24 -3.16 -14.78
CA TYR A 100 -15.35 -3.30 -13.83
C TYR A 100 -16.05 -1.96 -13.54
N LEU A 101 -15.26 -0.89 -13.39
CA LEU A 101 -15.74 0.46 -13.10
C LEU A 101 -16.59 1.03 -14.24
N ILE A 102 -16.23 0.81 -15.51
CA ILE A 102 -17.02 1.26 -16.67
C ILE A 102 -18.44 0.67 -16.66
N GLY A 103 -18.61 -0.53 -16.11
CA GLY A 103 -19.92 -1.16 -15.94
C GLY A 103 -20.79 -0.54 -14.83
N LEU A 104 -20.22 0.30 -13.96
CA LEU A 104 -20.92 0.96 -12.86
C LEU A 104 -21.44 2.34 -13.30
N GLN A 105 -22.75 2.57 -13.14
CA GLN A 105 -23.39 3.82 -13.59
C GLN A 105 -23.31 4.99 -12.58
N ALA A 106 -22.70 4.80 -11.40
CA ALA A 106 -22.72 5.78 -10.30
C ALA A 106 -21.32 6.30 -9.94
N VAL A 107 -21.12 7.63 -10.08
CA VAL A 107 -19.86 8.33 -9.77
C VAL A 107 -19.38 8.12 -8.33
N THR A 108 -20.30 8.02 -7.37
CA THR A 108 -19.97 7.78 -5.96
C THR A 108 -19.29 6.41 -5.76
N GLN A 109 -19.79 5.36 -6.42
CA GLN A 109 -19.23 4.01 -6.32
C GLN A 109 -17.82 3.93 -6.89
N LEU A 110 -17.54 4.69 -7.96
CA LEU A 110 -16.19 4.80 -8.54
C LEU A 110 -15.20 5.37 -7.52
N SER A 111 -15.56 6.50 -6.91
CA SER A 111 -14.71 7.17 -5.91
C SER A 111 -14.48 6.32 -4.65
N ASP A 112 -15.47 5.52 -4.25
CA ASP A 112 -15.36 4.60 -3.12
C ASP A 112 -14.43 3.43 -3.41
N ILE A 113 -14.52 2.84 -4.61
CA ILE A 113 -13.64 1.75 -5.03
C ILE A 113 -12.21 2.22 -5.11
N GLU A 114 -11.95 3.35 -5.78
CA GLU A 114 -10.62 3.93 -5.87
C GLU A 114 -10.03 4.21 -4.48
N ARG A 115 -10.82 4.78 -3.56
CA ARG A 115 -10.36 5.01 -2.19
C ARG A 115 -9.93 3.71 -1.52
N ARG A 116 -10.69 2.63 -1.67
CA ARG A 116 -10.43 1.34 -1.02
C ARG A 116 -9.16 0.67 -1.55
N ILE A 117 -8.99 0.61 -2.88
CA ILE A 117 -7.78 0.02 -3.48
C ILE A 117 -6.52 0.85 -3.16
N LYS A 118 -6.65 2.17 -2.99
CA LYS A 118 -5.57 3.08 -2.55
C LYS A 118 -5.30 3.05 -1.03
N SER A 119 -6.11 2.32 -0.25
CA SER A 119 -5.98 2.23 1.22
C SER A 119 -5.16 1.04 1.71
N ILE A 120 -4.72 0.14 0.82
CA ILE A 120 -3.83 -0.98 1.15
C ILE A 120 -2.48 -0.82 0.43
N PRO A 121 -1.37 -1.38 0.97
CA PRO A 121 -0.05 -1.30 0.35
C PRO A 121 0.01 -1.83 -1.08
N TRP A 122 0.92 -1.30 -1.91
CA TRP A 122 1.04 -1.70 -3.33
C TRP A 122 1.26 -3.21 -3.48
N GLY A 123 2.08 -3.80 -2.62
CA GLY A 123 2.32 -5.25 -2.64
C GLY A 123 1.07 -6.10 -2.35
N HIS A 124 0.09 -5.59 -1.59
CA HIS A 124 -1.20 -6.27 -1.40
C HIS A 124 -2.05 -6.16 -2.66
N ASN A 125 -2.12 -4.97 -3.26
CA ASN A 125 -2.80 -4.77 -4.55
C ASN A 125 -2.27 -5.74 -5.62
N GLN A 126 -0.95 -5.88 -5.71
CA GLN A 126 -0.33 -6.82 -6.65
C GLN A 126 -0.76 -8.27 -6.40
N ARG A 127 -0.76 -8.72 -5.13
CA ARG A 127 -1.21 -10.08 -4.80
C ARG A 127 -2.67 -10.32 -5.17
N ILE A 128 -3.54 -9.36 -4.87
CA ILE A 128 -4.98 -9.44 -5.14
C ILE A 128 -5.23 -9.53 -6.65
N MET A 129 -4.71 -8.59 -7.45
CA MET A 129 -5.00 -8.54 -8.88
C MET A 129 -4.46 -9.75 -9.67
N TYR A 130 -3.43 -10.43 -9.15
CA TYR A 130 -2.87 -11.62 -9.80
C TYR A 130 -3.47 -12.94 -9.34
N LYS A 131 -4.12 -12.99 -8.17
CA LYS A 131 -4.72 -14.22 -7.64
C LYS A 131 -6.25 -14.25 -7.74
N CYS A 132 -6.91 -13.10 -7.81
CA CYS A 132 -8.37 -13.03 -7.95
C CYS A 132 -8.81 -13.14 -9.41
N LYS A 133 -9.98 -13.73 -9.64
CA LYS A 133 -10.55 -13.98 -10.97
C LYS A 133 -11.13 -12.72 -11.60
N ASP A 134 -11.73 -11.87 -10.78
CA ASP A 134 -12.39 -10.64 -11.21
C ASP A 134 -12.28 -9.54 -10.15
N ALA A 135 -12.66 -8.32 -10.55
CA ALA A 135 -12.63 -7.15 -9.66
C ALA A 135 -13.59 -7.29 -8.47
N GLN A 136 -14.67 -8.07 -8.58
CA GLN A 136 -15.62 -8.26 -7.48
C GLN A 136 -14.97 -9.08 -6.35
N GLU A 137 -14.34 -10.19 -6.68
CA GLU A 137 -13.54 -10.99 -5.75
C GLU A 137 -12.38 -10.18 -5.17
N ALA A 138 -11.68 -9.43 -6.02
CA ALA A 138 -10.58 -8.57 -5.57
C ALA A 138 -11.04 -7.55 -4.53
N LEU A 139 -12.16 -6.86 -4.77
CA LEU A 139 -12.72 -5.90 -3.83
C LEU A 139 -13.17 -6.53 -2.51
N PHE A 140 -13.61 -7.80 -2.52
CA PHE A 140 -13.86 -8.52 -1.28
C PHE A 140 -12.59 -8.67 -0.44
N TYR A 141 -11.48 -9.08 -1.05
CA TYR A 141 -10.20 -9.23 -0.34
C TYR A 141 -9.59 -7.90 0.09
N VAL A 142 -9.75 -6.82 -0.70
CA VAL A 142 -9.39 -5.46 -0.28
C VAL A 142 -10.15 -5.09 1.00
N ASN A 143 -11.46 -5.31 1.02
CA ASN A 143 -12.28 -5.03 2.20
C ASN A 143 -11.83 -5.81 3.42
N LYS A 144 -11.68 -7.13 3.28
CA LYS A 144 -11.30 -7.97 4.41
C LYS A 144 -9.89 -7.68 4.90
N THR A 145 -8.99 -7.24 4.01
CA THR A 145 -7.65 -6.76 4.40
C THR A 145 -7.74 -5.53 5.28
N ILE A 146 -8.56 -4.54 4.90
CA ILE A 146 -8.73 -3.31 5.69
C ILE A 146 -9.42 -3.61 7.02
N GLU A 147 -10.51 -4.38 6.99
CA GLU A 147 -11.33 -4.73 8.15
C GLU A 147 -10.53 -5.48 9.22
N ASN A 148 -9.71 -6.45 8.80
CA ASN A 148 -9.00 -7.34 9.72
C ASN A 148 -7.51 -6.97 9.89
N GLY A 149 -7.05 -5.92 9.21
CA GLY A 149 -5.65 -5.50 9.24
C GLY A 149 -4.67 -6.60 8.80
N TRP A 150 -5.00 -7.34 7.75
CA TRP A 150 -4.21 -8.50 7.32
C TRP A 150 -2.82 -8.12 6.83
N SER A 151 -1.85 -8.94 7.25
CA SER A 151 -0.56 -8.99 6.59
C SER A 151 -0.72 -9.56 5.17
N ARG A 152 0.23 -9.26 4.28
CA ARG A 152 0.30 -9.82 2.94
C ARG A 152 0.26 -11.36 2.95
N THR A 153 0.92 -12.00 3.91
CA THR A 153 0.92 -13.47 4.06
C THR A 153 -0.44 -14.00 4.47
N VAL A 154 -1.12 -13.34 5.41
CA VAL A 154 -2.47 -13.74 5.82
C VAL A 154 -3.45 -13.54 4.66
N LEU A 155 -3.37 -12.41 3.96
CA LEU A 155 -4.16 -12.16 2.76
C LEU A 155 -3.97 -13.28 1.72
N GLU A 156 -2.72 -13.65 1.44
CA GLU A 156 -2.39 -14.71 0.48
C GLU A 156 -2.99 -16.06 0.90
N HIS A 157 -2.87 -16.42 2.17
CA HIS A 157 -3.50 -17.63 2.72
C HIS A 157 -5.04 -17.59 2.63
N GLN A 158 -5.67 -16.43 2.83
CA GLN A 158 -7.13 -16.30 2.72
C GLN A 158 -7.62 -16.35 1.27
N ILE A 159 -6.81 -15.92 0.31
CA ILE A 159 -7.08 -16.08 -1.12
C ILE A 159 -6.97 -17.56 -1.49
N GLU A 160 -5.88 -18.23 -1.09
CA GLU A 160 -5.65 -19.66 -1.38
C GLU A 160 -6.69 -20.57 -0.72
N GLY A 161 -7.20 -20.16 0.45
CA GLY A 161 -8.30 -20.85 1.13
C GLY A 161 -9.69 -20.49 0.61
N ASP A 162 -9.82 -19.86 -0.57
CA ASP A 162 -11.08 -19.53 -1.24
C ASP A 162 -12.12 -18.86 -0.31
N LEU A 163 -11.66 -17.98 0.60
CA LEU A 163 -12.52 -17.34 1.59
C LEU A 163 -13.72 -16.63 0.93
N TYR A 164 -13.52 -16.00 -0.22
CA TYR A 164 -14.59 -15.36 -0.98
C TYR A 164 -15.72 -16.35 -1.37
N ILE A 165 -15.36 -17.55 -1.81
CA ILE A 165 -16.32 -18.61 -2.14
C ILE A 165 -17.00 -19.11 -0.88
N ARG A 166 -16.24 -19.32 0.21
CA ARG A 166 -16.76 -19.85 1.47
C ARG A 166 -17.76 -18.92 2.16
N LEU A 167 -17.56 -17.60 2.08
CA LEU A 167 -18.45 -16.61 2.71
C LEU A 167 -19.59 -16.13 1.80
N GLY A 168 -19.56 -16.48 0.50
CA GLY A 168 -20.55 -16.02 -0.48
C GLY A 168 -20.48 -14.51 -0.75
N LYS A 169 -21.24 -14.05 -1.75
CA LYS A 169 -21.26 -12.66 -2.26
C LYS A 169 -21.95 -11.65 -1.31
N ALA A 170 -21.79 -11.79 0.01
CA ALA A 170 -22.34 -10.83 0.96
C ALA A 170 -21.50 -9.53 0.91
N VAL A 171 -22.03 -8.51 0.24
CA VAL A 171 -21.45 -7.16 0.20
C VAL A 171 -21.61 -6.53 1.58
N THR A 172 -20.52 -6.45 2.34
CA THR A 172 -20.52 -5.77 3.64
C THR A 172 -20.19 -4.29 3.46
N ASN A 173 -21.09 -3.43 3.93
CA ASN A 173 -20.93 -1.98 3.98
C ASN A 173 -19.64 -1.59 4.73
N PHE A 174 -18.98 -0.54 4.23
CA PHE A 174 -17.65 -0.11 4.66
C PHE A 174 -17.71 1.12 5.57
N ASP A 175 -17.09 1.02 6.75
CA ASP A 175 -16.77 2.16 7.61
C ASP A 175 -15.33 2.59 7.32
N ASN A 176 -15.13 3.87 6.95
CA ASN A 176 -13.80 4.48 6.80
C ASN A 176 -13.10 4.57 8.18
N ARG A 177 -12.44 3.49 8.61
CA ARG A 177 -11.59 3.49 9.81
C ARG A 177 -10.16 3.18 9.42
N LEU A 178 -9.23 3.94 10.01
CA LEU A 178 -7.82 3.62 9.94
C LEU A 178 -7.60 2.21 10.54
N PRO A 179 -6.69 1.39 9.98
CA PRO A 179 -6.31 0.14 10.60
C PRO A 179 -5.84 0.37 12.03
N ASP A 180 -6.08 -0.60 12.92
CA ASP A 180 -5.51 -0.55 14.26
C ASP A 180 -3.99 -0.35 14.16
N VAL A 181 -3.44 0.54 14.98
CA VAL A 181 -2.01 0.90 15.02
C VAL A 181 -1.14 -0.33 15.22
N GLN A 182 -1.68 -1.35 15.90
CA GLN A 182 -0.99 -2.59 16.18
C GLN A 182 -1.20 -3.66 15.10
N SER A 183 -2.09 -3.43 14.12
CA SER A 183 -2.36 -4.39 13.05
C SER A 183 -1.14 -4.64 12.17
N GLU A 184 -1.08 -5.83 11.56
CA GLU A 184 -0.02 -6.15 10.61
C GLU A 184 -0.10 -5.29 9.35
N LEU A 185 -1.30 -4.91 8.92
CA LEU A 185 -1.49 -3.96 7.83
C LEU A 185 -0.86 -2.59 8.13
N ALA A 186 -1.03 -2.06 9.35
CA ALA A 186 -0.38 -0.82 9.78
C ALA A 186 1.14 -0.93 9.72
N LYS A 187 1.70 -2.03 10.25
CA LYS A 187 3.15 -2.30 10.19
C LYS A 187 3.66 -2.39 8.76
N GLN A 188 2.93 -3.07 7.88
CA GLN A 188 3.32 -3.22 6.48
C GLN A 188 3.18 -1.93 5.68
N THR A 189 2.22 -1.06 6.01
CA THR A 189 2.07 0.25 5.40
C THR A 189 3.22 1.18 5.78
N ILE A 190 3.60 1.19 7.08
CA ILE A 190 4.75 1.96 7.58
C ILE A 190 6.05 1.48 6.95
N LYS A 191 6.20 0.16 6.77
CA LYS A 191 7.42 -0.45 6.25
C LYS A 191 7.40 -0.73 4.74
N ASP A 192 6.44 -0.18 3.98
CA ASP A 192 6.33 -0.50 2.56
C ASP A 192 7.57 0.05 1.80
N PRO A 193 8.36 -0.83 1.15
CA PRO A 193 9.48 -0.42 0.34
C PRO A 193 9.20 0.69 -0.67
N TYR A 194 8.02 0.66 -1.30
CA TYR A 194 7.63 1.63 -2.32
C TYR A 194 7.32 3.01 -1.72
N ASN A 195 6.80 3.07 -0.48
CA ASN A 195 6.58 4.34 0.21
C ASN A 195 7.91 5.02 0.53
N PHE A 196 8.93 4.26 0.95
CA PHE A 196 10.26 4.82 1.21
C PHE A 196 10.97 5.30 -0.05
N ASP A 197 10.85 4.53 -1.15
CA ASP A 197 11.37 4.91 -2.46
C ASP A 197 10.71 6.21 -2.94
N PHE A 198 9.39 6.30 -2.82
CA PHE A 198 8.61 7.44 -3.28
C PHE A 198 8.97 8.75 -2.56
N LEU A 199 9.38 8.66 -1.30
CA LEU A 199 9.84 9.82 -0.52
C LEU A 199 11.36 10.05 -0.61
N THR A 200 12.10 9.24 -1.37
CA THR A 200 13.57 9.29 -1.47
C THR A 200 14.26 9.23 -0.09
N ILE A 201 13.76 8.39 0.84
CA ILE A 201 14.22 8.34 2.24
C ILE A 201 15.31 7.26 2.48
N ARG A 202 15.57 6.37 1.52
CA ARG A 202 16.41 5.18 1.74
C ARG A 202 17.87 5.45 2.10
N ASP A 203 18.47 6.51 1.59
CA ASP A 203 19.92 6.75 1.73
C ASP A 203 20.41 6.99 3.17
N LYS A 204 19.50 7.06 4.17
CA LYS A 204 19.87 7.26 5.59
C LYS A 204 19.44 6.14 6.53
N TYR A 205 18.72 5.12 6.04
CA TYR A 205 18.24 4.04 6.90
C TYR A 205 19.20 2.83 6.91
N ASP A 206 19.84 2.54 5.78
CA ASP A 206 20.76 1.39 5.66
C ASP A 206 22.05 1.55 6.47
N GLU A 207 22.54 2.77 6.74
CA GLU A 207 23.74 2.98 7.57
C GLU A 207 23.49 2.71 9.07
N ARG A 208 22.26 2.92 9.56
CA ARG A 208 21.95 2.74 10.99
C ARG A 208 21.65 1.30 11.39
N GLU A 209 21.12 0.47 10.48
CA GLU A 209 20.91 -0.96 10.75
C GLU A 209 22.23 -1.76 10.72
N LEU A 210 23.29 -1.23 10.08
CA LEU A 210 24.62 -1.85 10.08
C LEU A 210 25.43 -1.56 11.36
N GLU A 211 25.21 -0.41 12.01
CA GLU A 211 25.87 -0.09 13.29
C GLU A 211 25.22 -0.77 14.51
N GLU A 212 23.93 -1.11 14.44
CA GLU A 212 23.22 -1.82 15.54
C GLU A 212 23.38 -3.35 15.50
N ALA A 213 24.12 -3.90 14.53
CA ALA A 213 24.41 -5.33 14.39
C ALA A 213 25.85 -5.74 14.82
N CYS A 214 26.60 -4.85 15.48
CA CYS A 214 27.89 -5.16 16.13
C CYS A 214 27.84 -4.89 17.65
#